data_AF-A0A9X6XCI1-F1
#
_entry.id   AF-A0A9X6XCI1-F1
#
_cell.length_a   1.000
_cell.length_b   1.000
_cell.length_c   1.000
_cell.angle_alpha   90.00
_cell.angle_beta   90.00
_cell.angle_gamma   90.00
#
_symmetry.space_group_name_H-M   'P 1'
#
loop_
_entity.id
_entity.type
_entity.pdbx_description
1 polymer ?
#
loop_
_entity_poly.entity_id
_entity_poly.type
_entity_poly.pdbx_seq_one_letter_code
_entity_poly.pdbx_strand_id
1 'polypeptide(L)'
;MKASDYRALEYAIDEITEIARGFGLDFYPMRYEICPADIIYTFGAYGMPTRFSHWSFGKQFYKMKLHYDLGLSKIYELVINSDPCYAFLLDTNSLVQNKLIVAHVLAHCDFFKNNIRFSNTKRDMVESMAATAERIKHYEHIYGKQEVENFLDAVLSIQEHIDPSLMRPKLAYDLESDFPIKEKKRVTPYDDLWNMDQRKEKKNDSNLIPIKRKQFPPQPEKDILLFIEEYSRELEEWQRDILTMLREEMLYFWPQLETKIMNEGWASYWHIRIMRELNLDSNEAIEYAKLNAGVVQPSKTSINPYYLGLRMFEDIEERYNNPTKEMRELG
;
A
#
# COMPACT_ATOMS: atom_id res chain seq x y z
N MET A 1 29.19 -6.61 8.58
CA MET A 1 29.13 -6.65 10.06
C MET A 1 30.08 -7.69 10.63
N LYS A 2 30.69 -7.43 11.79
CA LYS A 2 31.51 -8.43 12.52
C LYS A 2 30.59 -9.43 13.22
N ALA A 3 31.08 -10.63 13.53
CA ALA A 3 30.29 -11.68 14.21
C ALA A 3 29.77 -11.25 15.60
N SER A 4 30.45 -10.32 16.27
CA SER A 4 29.98 -9.69 17.51
C SER A 4 28.68 -8.90 17.32
N ASP A 5 28.57 -8.20 16.19
CA ASP A 5 27.48 -7.27 15.92
C ASP A 5 26.20 -8.04 15.58
N TYR A 6 26.34 -9.23 14.96
CA TYR A 6 25.22 -10.14 14.73
C TYR A 6 24.61 -10.66 16.03
N ARG A 7 25.42 -11.12 16.99
CA ARG A 7 24.91 -11.58 18.28
C ARG A 7 24.23 -10.47 19.08
N ALA A 8 24.78 -9.26 19.02
CA ALA A 8 24.16 -8.09 19.66
C ALA A 8 22.82 -7.75 19.01
N LEU A 9 22.70 -7.89 17.69
CA LEU A 9 21.45 -7.71 16.97
C LEU A 9 20.42 -8.80 17.30
N GLU A 10 20.82 -10.07 17.34
CA GLU A 10 19.94 -11.19 17.74
C GLU A 10 19.38 -10.96 19.15
N TYR A 11 20.24 -10.61 20.11
CA TYR A 11 19.82 -10.28 21.47
C TYR A 11 18.84 -9.10 21.50
N ALA A 12 19.12 -8.05 20.73
CA ALA A 12 18.24 -6.89 20.65
C ALA A 12 16.88 -7.24 20.01
N ILE A 13 16.86 -8.10 19.00
CA ILE A 13 15.61 -8.58 18.38
C ILE A 13 14.77 -9.33 19.41
N ASP A 14 15.37 -10.23 20.19
CA ASP A 14 14.66 -10.99 21.23
C ASP A 14 14.08 -10.06 22.31
N GLU A 15 14.89 -9.12 22.82
CA GLU A 15 14.48 -8.14 23.84
C GLU A 15 13.31 -7.27 23.34
N ILE A 16 13.41 -6.73 22.13
CA ILE A 16 12.37 -5.91 21.51
C ILE A 16 11.09 -6.73 21.27
N THR A 17 11.23 -7.98 20.83
CA THR A 17 10.11 -8.88 20.56
C THR A 17 9.33 -9.18 21.85
N GLU A 18 10.04 -9.42 22.96
CA GLU A 18 9.41 -9.65 24.26
C GLU A 18 8.69 -8.40 24.78
N ILE A 19 9.31 -7.22 24.66
CA ILE A 19 8.65 -5.95 25.01
C ILE A 19 7.40 -5.73 24.15
N ALA A 20 7.50 -5.94 22.83
CA ALA A 20 6.37 -5.78 21.90
C ALA A 20 5.20 -6.71 22.27
N ARG A 21 5.47 -7.97 22.60
CA ARG A 21 4.46 -8.93 23.11
C ARG A 21 3.91 -8.50 24.47
N GLY A 22 4.74 -7.97 25.35
CA GLY A 22 4.33 -7.43 26.65
C GLY A 22 3.33 -6.28 26.53
N PHE A 23 3.45 -5.46 25.47
CA PHE A 23 2.46 -4.44 25.12
C PHE A 23 1.19 -4.99 24.45
N GLY A 24 1.15 -6.27 24.10
CA GLY A 24 0.01 -6.92 23.46
C GLY A 24 -0.03 -6.84 21.94
N LEU A 25 1.09 -6.50 21.27
CA LEU A 25 1.17 -6.52 19.81
C LEU A 25 1.07 -7.95 19.28
N ASP A 26 0.26 -8.14 18.24
CA ASP A 26 0.06 -9.43 17.57
C ASP A 26 0.57 -9.37 16.13
N PHE A 27 1.74 -9.96 15.88
CA PHE A 27 2.42 -9.96 14.59
C PHE A 27 2.71 -11.39 14.09
N TYR A 28 2.94 -11.53 12.78
CA TYR A 28 3.40 -12.79 12.18
C TYR A 28 4.83 -13.14 12.60
N PRO A 29 5.27 -14.40 12.46
CA PRO A 29 6.68 -14.75 12.66
C PRO A 29 7.58 -13.89 11.77
N MET A 30 8.57 -13.23 12.37
CA MET A 30 9.46 -12.30 11.68
C MET A 30 10.72 -13.02 11.16
N ARG A 31 11.14 -12.66 9.95
CA ARG A 31 12.44 -13.03 9.36
C ARG A 31 13.22 -11.76 9.04
N TYR A 32 14.37 -11.60 9.69
CA TYR A 32 15.26 -10.47 9.47
C TYR A 32 16.40 -10.88 8.55
N GLU A 33 16.59 -10.16 7.45
CA GLU A 33 17.70 -10.36 6.52
C GLU A 33 18.55 -9.10 6.42
N ILE A 34 19.87 -9.26 6.57
CA ILE A 34 20.82 -8.16 6.39
C ILE A 34 21.24 -8.12 4.93
N CYS A 35 21.03 -6.98 4.28
CA CYS A 35 21.27 -6.80 2.86
C CYS A 35 22.14 -5.57 2.60
N PRO A 36 22.96 -5.60 1.54
CA PRO A 36 23.64 -4.41 1.07
C PRO A 36 22.63 -3.43 0.47
N ALA A 37 22.99 -2.15 0.43
CA ALA A 37 22.13 -1.08 -0.09
C ALA A 37 21.55 -1.41 -1.47
N ASP A 38 22.37 -1.93 -2.38
CA ASP A 38 21.96 -2.27 -3.75
C ASP A 38 20.74 -3.18 -3.80
N ILE A 39 20.63 -4.13 -2.88
CA ILE A 39 19.53 -5.08 -2.84
C ILE A 39 18.27 -4.39 -2.30
N ILE A 40 18.39 -3.61 -1.22
CA ILE A 40 17.24 -2.88 -0.65
C ILE A 40 16.68 -1.86 -1.63
N TYR A 41 17.53 -1.12 -2.33
CA TYR A 41 17.09 -0.17 -3.36
C TYR A 41 16.50 -0.86 -4.58
N THR A 42 16.95 -2.08 -4.90
CA THR A 42 16.30 -2.92 -5.93
C THR A 42 14.89 -3.27 -5.50
N PHE A 43 14.70 -3.77 -4.28
CA PHE A 43 13.36 -4.06 -3.75
C PHE A 43 12.49 -2.81 -3.66
N GLY A 44 13.04 -1.66 -3.26
CA GLY A 44 12.30 -0.40 -3.21
C GLY A 44 11.85 0.09 -4.60
N ALA A 45 12.62 -0.18 -5.66
CA ALA A 45 12.28 0.23 -7.02
C ALA A 45 11.34 -0.75 -7.73
N TYR A 46 11.54 -2.05 -7.52
CA TYR A 46 10.72 -3.10 -8.12
C TYR A 46 9.45 -3.38 -7.29
N GLY A 47 9.46 -3.02 -6.01
CA GLY A 47 8.40 -3.30 -5.03
C GLY A 47 8.58 -4.66 -4.33
N MET A 48 9.18 -5.64 -5.00
CA MET A 48 9.40 -7.01 -4.51
C MET A 48 10.68 -7.63 -5.10
N PRO A 49 11.27 -8.68 -4.48
CA PRO A 49 12.51 -9.30 -4.95
C PRO A 49 12.44 -9.98 -6.32
N THR A 50 11.31 -10.59 -6.68
CA THR A 50 11.16 -11.50 -7.83
C THR A 50 10.26 -10.96 -8.93
N ARG A 51 10.07 -9.63 -8.99
CA ARG A 51 9.21 -9.00 -10.00
C ARG A 51 9.83 -9.05 -11.40
N PHE A 52 8.97 -9.04 -12.42
CA PHE A 52 9.40 -9.01 -13.83
C PHE A 52 10.26 -7.79 -14.15
N SER A 53 11.06 -7.92 -15.22
CA SER A 53 11.95 -6.85 -15.67
C SER A 53 11.19 -5.81 -16.48
N HIS A 54 11.36 -4.53 -16.15
CA HIS A 54 10.80 -3.42 -16.92
C HIS A 54 11.69 -2.18 -16.80
N TRP A 55 11.82 -1.39 -17.87
CA TRP A 55 12.73 -0.24 -17.92
C TRP A 55 12.39 0.82 -16.87
N SER A 56 11.10 1.00 -16.54
CA SER A 56 10.64 1.99 -15.56
C SER A 56 11.16 1.69 -14.16
N PHE A 57 11.24 0.41 -13.76
CA PHE A 57 11.81 0.00 -12.48
C PHE A 57 13.32 0.27 -12.42
N GLY A 58 14.04 0.00 -13.51
CA GLY A 58 15.46 0.34 -13.62
C GLY A 58 15.71 1.86 -13.48
N LYS A 59 14.90 2.68 -14.14
CA LYS A 59 14.96 4.15 -14.00
C LYS A 59 14.71 4.59 -12.55
N GLN A 60 13.72 4.00 -11.89
CA GLN A 60 13.39 4.30 -10.50
C GLN A 60 14.52 3.88 -9.55
N PHE A 61 15.12 2.71 -9.77
CA PHE A 61 16.28 2.23 -9.03
C PHE A 61 17.43 3.23 -9.09
N TYR A 62 17.85 3.65 -10.28
CA TYR A 62 18.93 4.61 -10.43
C TYR A 62 18.63 5.93 -9.74
N LYS A 63 17.39 6.42 -9.83
CA LYS A 63 16.98 7.64 -9.13
C LYS A 63 17.11 7.49 -7.62
N MET A 64 16.59 6.42 -7.04
CA MET A 64 16.61 6.19 -5.59
C MET A 64 18.04 5.95 -5.07
N LYS A 65 18.82 5.12 -5.77
CA LYS A 65 20.23 4.87 -5.44
C LYS A 65 21.08 6.13 -5.52
N LEU A 66 20.88 6.98 -6.53
CA LEU A 66 21.60 8.26 -6.62
C LEU A 66 21.29 9.18 -5.43
N HIS A 67 20.04 9.22 -4.97
CA HIS A 67 19.70 10.00 -3.76
C HIS A 67 20.36 9.43 -2.51
N TYR A 68 20.50 8.10 -2.43
CA TYR A 68 21.23 7.45 -1.35
C TYR A 68 22.73 7.76 -1.36
N ASP A 69 23.37 7.61 -2.52
CA ASP A 69 24.80 7.86 -2.67
C ASP A 69 25.17 9.32 -2.37
N LEU A 70 24.25 10.26 -2.65
CA LEU A 70 24.37 11.67 -2.31
C LEU A 70 23.96 12.00 -0.85
N GLY A 71 23.53 11.01 -0.07
CA GLY A 71 23.08 11.20 1.31
C GLY A 71 21.77 11.98 1.48
N LEU A 72 20.98 12.10 0.40
CA LEU A 72 19.72 12.86 0.38
C LEU A 72 18.53 12.05 0.89
N SER A 73 18.56 10.73 0.74
CA SER A 73 17.47 9.84 1.15
C SER A 73 18.00 8.46 1.51
N LYS A 74 17.54 7.92 2.65
CA LYS A 74 17.87 6.57 3.11
C LYS A 74 16.58 5.80 3.35
N ILE A 75 16.48 4.59 2.83
CA ILE A 75 15.42 3.65 3.19
C ILE A 75 15.85 3.00 4.51
N TYR A 76 15.10 3.28 5.57
CA TYR A 76 15.39 2.72 6.89
C TYR A 76 14.81 1.32 7.03
N GLU A 77 13.56 1.13 6.60
CA GLU A 77 12.90 -0.18 6.60
C GLU A 77 12.38 -0.58 5.22
N LEU A 78 12.43 -1.88 4.95
CA LEU A 78 11.66 -2.51 3.90
C LEU A 78 11.04 -3.79 4.45
N VAL A 79 9.72 -3.86 4.40
CA VAL A 79 8.92 -4.96 4.98
C VAL A 79 8.04 -5.55 3.91
N ILE A 80 8.02 -6.87 3.83
CA ILE A 80 7.13 -7.62 2.94
C ILE A 80 6.07 -8.31 3.78
N ASN A 81 4.82 -7.87 3.62
CA ASN A 81 3.65 -8.46 4.27
C ASN A 81 3.39 -9.87 3.72
N SER A 82 3.88 -10.87 4.43
CA SER A 82 3.75 -12.30 4.12
C SER A 82 3.76 -13.09 5.43
N ASP A 83 3.50 -14.39 5.36
CA ASP A 83 3.51 -15.28 6.53
C ASP A 83 4.50 -16.43 6.27
N PRO A 84 5.75 -16.35 6.75
CA PRO A 84 6.31 -15.37 7.71
C PRO A 84 6.59 -13.98 7.10
N CYS A 85 6.61 -12.94 7.93
CA CYS A 85 6.86 -11.56 7.51
C CYS A 85 8.37 -11.30 7.37
N TYR A 86 8.79 -10.73 6.24
CA TYR A 86 10.21 -10.45 5.97
C TYR A 86 10.54 -8.98 6.19
N ALA A 87 11.67 -8.75 6.85
CA ALA A 87 12.22 -7.44 7.16
C ALA A 87 13.67 -7.37 6.69
N PHE A 88 13.99 -6.38 5.85
CA PHE A 88 15.33 -6.20 5.31
C PHE A 88 16.05 -5.03 6.01
N LEU A 89 17.23 -5.31 6.56
CA LEU A 89 18.06 -4.37 7.30
C LEU A 89 19.32 -4.03 6.49
N LEU A 90 19.74 -2.76 6.49
CA LEU A 90 21.01 -2.38 5.84
C LEU A 90 22.21 -2.86 6.65
N ASP A 91 23.20 -3.39 5.96
CA ASP A 91 24.49 -3.84 6.53
C ASP A 91 25.36 -2.70 7.11
N THR A 92 25.10 -1.46 6.71
CA THR A 92 25.78 -0.24 7.18
C THR A 92 25.10 0.42 8.39
N ASN A 93 23.97 -0.11 8.86
CA ASN A 93 23.25 0.47 9.99
C ASN A 93 24.01 0.27 11.31
N SER A 94 23.90 1.26 12.20
CA SER A 94 24.30 1.10 13.60
C SER A 94 23.36 0.15 14.34
N LEU A 95 23.80 -0.36 15.51
CA LEU A 95 22.94 -1.20 16.34
C LEU A 95 21.67 -0.45 16.79
N VAL A 96 21.79 0.84 17.11
CA VAL A 96 20.65 1.68 17.50
C VAL A 96 19.67 1.87 16.34
N GLN A 97 20.18 2.07 15.12
CA GLN A 97 19.33 2.12 13.92
C GLN A 97 18.59 0.80 13.72
N ASN A 98 19.27 -0.34 13.87
CA ASN A 98 18.61 -1.64 13.75
C ASN A 98 17.60 -1.89 14.87
N LYS A 99 17.88 -1.50 16.13
CA LYS A 99 16.90 -1.55 17.24
C LYS A 99 15.63 -0.77 16.88
N LEU A 100 15.79 0.46 16.38
CA LEU A 100 14.67 1.29 15.95
C LEU A 100 13.86 0.63 14.82
N ILE A 101 14.54 0.12 13.79
CA ILE A 101 13.89 -0.52 12.65
C ILE A 101 13.16 -1.79 13.10
N VAL A 102 13.77 -2.64 13.92
CA VAL A 102 13.12 -3.87 14.43
C VAL A 102 11.83 -3.52 15.19
N ALA A 103 11.87 -2.54 16.09
CA ALA A 103 10.68 -2.08 16.82
C ALA A 103 9.61 -1.51 15.88
N HIS A 104 10.01 -0.77 14.86
CA HIS A 104 9.12 -0.17 13.86
C HIS A 104 8.43 -1.23 12.99
N VAL A 105 9.22 -2.20 12.50
CA VAL A 105 8.74 -3.27 11.63
C VAL A 105 7.79 -4.24 12.35
N LEU A 106 8.02 -4.52 13.64
CA LEU A 106 7.08 -5.31 14.44
C LEU A 106 5.70 -4.66 14.49
N ALA A 107 5.67 -3.34 14.67
CA ALA A 107 4.42 -2.58 14.69
C ALA A 107 3.77 -2.52 13.30
N HIS A 108 4.52 -2.45 12.20
CA HIS A 108 3.95 -2.64 10.86
C HIS A 108 3.32 -4.02 10.69
N CYS A 109 4.01 -5.07 11.15
CA CYS A 109 3.51 -6.43 11.04
C CYS A 109 2.21 -6.62 11.82
N ASP A 110 2.12 -6.05 13.01
CA ASP A 110 0.89 -5.98 13.81
C ASP A 110 -0.23 -5.24 13.07
N PHE A 111 0.07 -4.08 12.47
CA PHE A 111 -0.89 -3.33 11.68
C PHE A 111 -1.40 -4.12 10.48
N PHE A 112 -0.51 -4.79 9.75
CA PHE A 112 -0.89 -5.62 8.59
C PHE A 112 -1.76 -6.81 8.99
N LYS A 113 -1.48 -7.43 10.14
CA LYS A 113 -2.24 -8.58 10.62
C LYS A 113 -3.65 -8.20 11.09
N ASN A 114 -3.79 -7.07 11.77
CA ASN A 114 -5.02 -6.70 12.48
C ASN A 114 -5.92 -5.72 11.70
N ASN A 115 -5.45 -5.14 10.59
CA ASN A 115 -6.23 -4.19 9.82
C ASN A 115 -7.09 -4.90 8.75
N ILE A 116 -8.40 -4.62 8.78
CA ILE A 116 -9.39 -5.19 7.85
C ILE A 116 -9.03 -5.00 6.37
N ARG A 117 -8.33 -3.91 6.01
CA ARG A 117 -7.91 -3.64 4.62
C ARG A 117 -6.93 -4.67 4.08
N PHE A 118 -6.20 -5.34 4.95
CA PHE A 118 -5.24 -6.40 4.59
C PHE A 118 -5.86 -7.81 4.66
N SER A 119 -7.12 -7.95 5.08
CA SER A 119 -7.79 -9.26 5.19
C SER A 119 -7.83 -10.04 3.87
N ASN A 120 -7.95 -9.33 2.74
CA ASN A 120 -8.00 -9.92 1.39
C ASN A 120 -6.64 -10.01 0.70
N THR A 121 -5.54 -9.58 1.34
CA THR A 121 -4.21 -9.67 0.72
C THR A 121 -3.70 -11.11 0.74
N LYS A 122 -3.26 -11.59 -0.43
CA LYS A 122 -2.54 -12.87 -0.55
C LYS A 122 -1.26 -12.82 0.29
N ARG A 123 -0.93 -13.92 0.96
CA ARG A 123 0.22 -14.02 1.87
C ARG A 123 1.46 -14.63 1.21
N ASP A 124 1.28 -15.24 0.03
CA ASP A 124 2.25 -15.92 -0.84
C ASP A 124 2.64 -15.05 -2.04
N MET A 125 2.66 -13.72 -1.85
CA MET A 125 2.89 -12.78 -2.95
C MET A 125 4.29 -12.86 -3.54
N VAL A 126 5.29 -13.28 -2.77
CA VAL A 126 6.66 -13.46 -3.26
C VAL A 126 6.71 -14.58 -4.29
N GLU A 127 6.04 -15.70 -4.02
CA GLU A 127 5.90 -16.83 -4.94
C GLU A 127 5.03 -16.45 -6.14
N SER A 128 3.92 -15.76 -5.92
CA SER A 128 3.02 -15.30 -6.98
C SER A 128 3.74 -14.38 -7.98
N MET A 129 4.55 -13.43 -7.50
CA MET A 129 5.31 -12.54 -8.38
C MET A 129 6.43 -13.24 -9.13
N ALA A 130 7.09 -14.23 -8.52
CA ALA A 130 8.07 -15.06 -9.22
C ALA A 130 7.41 -15.83 -10.39
N ALA A 131 6.22 -16.37 -10.17
CA ALA A 131 5.44 -17.04 -11.22
C ALA A 131 5.01 -16.07 -12.33
N THR A 132 4.60 -14.85 -11.98
CA THR A 132 4.31 -13.77 -12.94
C THR A 132 5.52 -13.41 -13.78
N ALA A 133 6.70 -13.28 -13.17
CA ALA A 133 7.93 -12.97 -13.87
C ALA A 133 8.32 -14.04 -14.90
N GLU A 134 8.19 -15.32 -14.55
CA GLU A 134 8.48 -16.42 -15.48
C GLU A 134 7.47 -16.46 -16.63
N ARG A 135 6.18 -16.19 -16.37
CA ARG A 135 5.15 -16.09 -17.42
C ARG A 135 5.40 -14.94 -18.38
N ILE A 136 5.75 -13.76 -17.87
CA ILE A 136 6.09 -12.61 -18.72
C ILE A 136 7.30 -12.94 -19.60
N LYS A 137 8.34 -13.54 -19.02
CA LYS A 137 9.53 -13.98 -19.78
C LYS A 137 9.20 -15.01 -20.86
N HIS A 138 8.25 -15.91 -20.57
CA HIS A 138 7.75 -16.85 -21.56
C HIS A 138 7.03 -16.14 -22.72
N TYR A 139 6.20 -15.14 -22.44
CA TYR A 139 5.55 -14.32 -23.47
C TYR A 139 6.56 -13.49 -24.28
N GLU A 140 7.60 -12.94 -23.65
CA GLU A 140 8.69 -12.25 -24.35
C GLU A 140 9.41 -13.18 -25.35
N HIS A 141 9.51 -14.47 -25.05
CA HIS A 141 10.12 -15.46 -25.95
C HIS A 141 9.22 -15.79 -27.15
N ILE A 142 7.90 -15.88 -26.96
CA ILE A 142 6.95 -16.24 -28.01
C ILE A 142 6.61 -15.06 -28.91
N TYR A 143 6.24 -13.92 -28.32
CA TYR A 143 5.70 -12.75 -29.02
C TYR A 143 6.75 -11.67 -29.30
N GLY A 144 7.93 -11.82 -28.70
CA GLY A 144 9.02 -10.85 -28.82
C GLY A 144 8.98 -9.81 -27.71
N LYS A 145 10.17 -9.43 -27.23
CA LYS A 145 10.32 -8.52 -26.09
C LYS A 145 9.64 -7.16 -26.29
N GLN A 146 9.82 -6.54 -27.46
CA GLN A 146 9.29 -5.20 -27.73
C GLN A 146 7.76 -5.16 -27.66
N GLU A 147 7.08 -6.20 -28.15
CA GLU A 147 5.61 -6.25 -28.18
C GLU A 147 5.06 -6.38 -26.76
N VAL A 148 5.65 -7.27 -25.95
CA VAL A 148 5.27 -7.45 -24.55
C VAL A 148 5.56 -6.19 -23.74
N GLU A 149 6.72 -5.56 -23.94
CA GLU A 149 7.11 -4.32 -23.25
C GLU A 149 6.16 -3.15 -23.58
N ASN A 150 5.79 -2.97 -24.85
CA ASN A 150 4.81 -1.95 -25.26
C ASN A 150 3.45 -2.17 -24.58
N PHE A 151 3.01 -3.42 -24.47
CA PHE A 151 1.76 -3.75 -23.79
C PHE A 151 1.87 -3.50 -22.28
N LEU A 152 2.97 -3.91 -21.64
CA LEU A 152 3.24 -3.65 -20.23
C LEU A 152 3.27 -2.14 -19.93
N ASP A 153 3.88 -1.32 -20.79
CA ASP A 153 3.88 0.14 -20.66
C ASP A 153 2.45 0.71 -20.60
N ALA A 154 1.57 0.23 -21.49
CA ALA A 154 0.17 0.65 -21.50
C ALA A 154 -0.55 0.24 -20.21
N VAL A 155 -0.39 -1.01 -19.76
CA VAL A 155 -1.08 -1.51 -18.55
C VAL A 155 -0.54 -0.82 -17.29
N LEU A 156 0.78 -0.66 -17.16
CA LEU A 156 1.40 0.00 -16.02
C LEU A 156 0.97 1.47 -15.88
N SER A 157 0.61 2.13 -16.99
CA SER A 157 0.10 3.50 -16.95
C SER A 157 -1.27 3.63 -16.27
N ILE A 158 -2.07 2.56 -16.28
CA ILE A 158 -3.42 2.52 -15.71
C ILE A 158 -3.55 1.58 -14.50
N GLN A 159 -2.46 0.95 -14.05
CA GLN A 159 -2.48 -0.10 -13.03
C GLN A 159 -3.14 0.32 -11.71
N GLU A 160 -3.08 1.60 -11.36
CA GLU A 160 -3.69 2.15 -10.15
C GLU A 160 -5.22 2.29 -10.23
N HIS A 161 -5.83 2.11 -11.40
CA HIS A 161 -7.27 2.27 -11.59
C HIS A 161 -8.03 0.96 -11.34
N ILE A 162 -7.85 0.40 -10.15
CA ILE A 162 -8.53 -0.81 -9.67
C ILE A 162 -9.53 -0.46 -8.56
N ASP A 163 -10.50 -1.34 -8.33
CA ASP A 163 -11.38 -1.20 -7.16
C ASP A 163 -10.91 -2.12 -6.01
N PRO A 164 -10.27 -1.56 -4.96
CA PRO A 164 -9.79 -2.32 -3.80
C PRO A 164 -10.89 -2.63 -2.77
N SER A 165 -12.15 -2.36 -3.11
CA SER A 165 -13.25 -2.41 -2.15
C SER A 165 -13.38 -3.80 -1.53
N LEU A 166 -13.33 -3.88 -0.20
CA LEU A 166 -13.45 -5.10 0.61
C LEU A 166 -14.71 -5.92 0.27
N MET A 167 -15.77 -5.25 -0.19
CA MET A 167 -17.09 -5.83 -0.45
C MET A 167 -17.33 -6.25 -1.91
N ARG A 168 -16.36 -6.11 -2.83
CA ARG A 168 -16.59 -6.46 -4.24
C ARG A 168 -15.46 -7.26 -4.88
N PRO A 169 -15.40 -8.57 -4.65
CA PRO A 169 -14.82 -9.47 -5.63
C PRO A 169 -15.91 -10.02 -6.55
N LYS A 170 -15.66 -9.87 -7.86
CA LYS A 170 -16.33 -10.45 -9.04
C LYS A 170 -17.32 -9.53 -9.74
N LEU A 171 -17.07 -9.34 -11.04
CA LEU A 171 -18.09 -9.10 -12.06
C LEU A 171 -19.07 -10.29 -12.12
N ALA A 172 -19.75 -10.57 -11.01
CA ALA A 172 -21.08 -11.10 -11.10
C ALA A 172 -21.96 -9.87 -11.27
N TYR A 173 -22.29 -9.54 -12.52
CA TYR A 173 -23.67 -9.16 -12.73
C TYR A 173 -24.46 -10.33 -12.15
N ASP A 174 -24.99 -10.16 -10.95
CA ASP A 174 -26.18 -10.91 -10.57
C ASP A 174 -27.15 -10.63 -11.71
N LEU A 175 -27.27 -11.61 -12.61
CA LEU A 175 -28.26 -11.68 -13.67
C LEU A 175 -29.70 -11.65 -13.12
N GLU A 176 -29.87 -11.41 -11.81
CA GLU A 176 -31.12 -11.37 -11.06
C GLU A 176 -31.38 -10.05 -10.30
N SER A 177 -30.47 -9.07 -10.25
CA SER A 177 -30.78 -7.80 -9.57
C SER A 177 -31.46 -6.79 -10.51
N ASP A 178 -32.71 -7.07 -10.85
CA ASP A 178 -33.64 -6.19 -11.58
C ASP A 178 -34.13 -5.03 -10.67
N PHE A 179 -33.21 -4.37 -9.95
CA PHE A 179 -33.51 -3.18 -9.17
C PHE A 179 -33.17 -1.95 -10.02
N PRO A 180 -34.16 -1.15 -10.46
CA PRO A 180 -33.87 0.10 -11.14
C PRO A 180 -33.11 1.01 -10.18
N ILE A 181 -31.82 1.22 -10.46
CA ILE A 181 -31.01 2.22 -9.79
C ILE A 181 -31.61 3.58 -10.16
N LYS A 182 -32.47 4.11 -9.30
CA LYS A 182 -32.85 5.52 -9.34
C LYS A 182 -31.58 6.30 -9.02
N GLU A 183 -30.96 6.89 -10.05
CA GLU A 183 -29.98 7.95 -9.87
C GLU A 183 -30.58 9.00 -8.93
N LYS A 184 -30.18 9.01 -7.66
CA LYS A 184 -30.40 10.16 -6.78
C LYS A 184 -29.45 11.23 -7.30
N LYS A 185 -29.95 12.08 -8.23
CA LYS A 185 -29.29 13.34 -8.56
C LYS A 185 -28.95 14.03 -7.24
N ARG A 186 -27.67 14.22 -6.97
CA ARG A 186 -27.21 15.00 -5.82
C ARG A 186 -27.69 16.42 -6.06
N VAL A 187 -28.73 16.83 -5.33
CA VAL A 187 -29.26 18.19 -5.42
C VAL A 187 -28.19 19.11 -4.86
N THR A 188 -27.55 19.89 -5.72
CA THR A 188 -26.61 20.92 -5.27
C THR A 188 -27.39 22.18 -4.86
N PRO A 189 -26.89 23.00 -3.91
CA PRO A 189 -27.56 24.25 -3.52
C PRO A 189 -27.75 25.28 -4.64
N TYR A 190 -27.21 25.01 -5.83
CA TYR A 190 -27.20 25.89 -6.99
C TYR A 190 -27.97 25.31 -8.19
N ASP A 191 -28.62 24.14 -8.05
CA ASP A 191 -29.39 23.49 -9.12
C ASP A 191 -30.62 24.31 -9.58
N ASP A 192 -31.05 25.28 -8.76
CA ASP A 192 -32.12 26.23 -9.04
C ASP A 192 -31.71 27.33 -10.04
N LEU A 193 -30.45 27.74 -10.03
CA LEU A 193 -29.90 28.74 -10.96
C LEU A 193 -29.83 28.22 -12.41
N TRP A 194 -29.57 26.93 -12.59
CA TRP A 194 -29.46 26.30 -13.92
C TRP A 194 -30.82 25.96 -14.56
N ASN A 195 -31.90 26.02 -13.79
CA ASN A 195 -33.26 25.71 -14.27
C ASN A 195 -34.09 26.96 -14.62
N MET A 196 -33.53 28.17 -14.55
CA MET A 196 -34.24 29.41 -14.85
C MET A 196 -34.66 29.56 -16.33
N ASP A 197 -33.99 28.86 -17.26
CA ASP A 197 -34.27 28.96 -18.70
C ASP A 197 -35.30 27.93 -19.22
N GLN A 198 -35.72 26.96 -18.39
CA GLN A 198 -36.70 25.96 -18.80
C GLN A 198 -38.13 26.46 -18.57
N ARG A 199 -38.57 27.41 -19.41
CA ARG A 199 -40.00 27.70 -19.56
C ARG A 199 -40.72 26.43 -19.97
N LYS A 200 -41.74 26.06 -19.17
CA LYS A 200 -42.69 24.96 -19.36
C LYS A 200 -43.10 24.75 -20.83
N GLU A 201 -42.38 23.90 -21.55
CA GLU A 201 -42.86 23.36 -22.81
C GLU A 201 -43.80 22.18 -22.54
N LYS A 202 -44.98 22.27 -23.14
CA LYS A 202 -46.08 21.33 -23.01
C LYS A 202 -45.66 19.96 -23.54
N LYS A 203 -46.04 18.92 -22.79
CA LYS A 203 -46.06 17.52 -23.22
C LYS A 203 -46.73 17.39 -24.60
N ASN A 204 -45.96 16.96 -25.59
CA ASN A 204 -46.49 16.29 -26.77
C ASN A 204 -45.94 14.87 -26.80
N ASP A 205 -46.86 13.92 -26.63
CA ASP A 205 -46.66 12.51 -26.96
C ASP A 205 -46.33 12.38 -28.45
N SER A 206 -45.14 11.90 -28.75
CA SER A 206 -44.90 11.15 -29.97
C SER A 206 -44.00 9.96 -29.64
N ASN A 207 -44.63 8.79 -29.70
CA ASN A 207 -44.07 7.47 -29.46
C ASN A 207 -42.98 7.12 -30.48
N LEU A 208 -41.74 7.45 -30.15
CA LEU A 208 -40.57 6.70 -30.56
C LEU A 208 -39.64 6.64 -29.35
N ILE A 209 -39.80 5.62 -28.50
CA ILE A 209 -38.77 5.25 -27.53
C ILE A 209 -37.57 4.86 -28.40
N PRO A 210 -36.48 5.64 -28.47
CA PRO A 210 -35.28 5.17 -29.13
C PRO A 210 -34.90 3.91 -28.38
N ILE A 211 -34.64 2.80 -29.08
CA ILE A 211 -34.01 1.63 -28.49
C ILE A 211 -32.77 2.17 -27.79
N LYS A 212 -32.84 2.35 -26.46
CA LYS A 212 -31.72 2.85 -25.67
C LYS A 212 -30.63 1.85 -25.98
N ARG A 213 -29.59 2.28 -26.71
CA ARG A 213 -28.35 1.51 -26.85
C ARG A 213 -28.05 1.00 -25.46
N LYS A 214 -28.02 -0.34 -25.29
CA LYS A 214 -27.73 -0.94 -23.99
C LYS A 214 -26.53 -0.18 -23.43
N GLN A 215 -26.71 0.48 -22.28
CA GLN A 215 -25.62 1.22 -21.67
C GLN A 215 -24.48 0.22 -21.48
N PHE A 216 -23.33 0.57 -22.04
CA PHE A 216 -22.15 -0.27 -22.01
C PHE A 216 -21.03 0.57 -21.37
N PRO A 217 -20.51 0.14 -20.21
CA PRO A 217 -20.93 -1.00 -19.40
C PRO A 217 -22.34 -0.86 -18.80
N PRO A 218 -23.01 -1.97 -18.42
CA PRO A 218 -24.35 -1.93 -17.84
C PRO A 218 -24.42 -1.20 -16.48
N GLN A 219 -23.32 -1.14 -15.74
CA GLN A 219 -23.09 -0.32 -14.55
C GLN A 219 -21.69 0.31 -14.64
N PRO A 220 -21.49 1.52 -14.10
CA PRO A 220 -20.17 2.14 -14.05
C PRO A 220 -19.22 1.28 -13.19
N GLU A 221 -18.16 0.80 -13.82
CA GLU A 221 -17.11 0.00 -13.18
C GLU A 221 -15.93 0.91 -12.84
N LYS A 222 -15.43 0.82 -11.61
CA LYS A 222 -14.25 1.60 -11.17
C LYS A 222 -12.95 0.87 -11.53
N ASP A 223 -12.97 -0.45 -11.54
CA ASP A 223 -11.84 -1.29 -11.91
C ASP A 223 -11.67 -1.33 -13.43
N ILE A 224 -10.81 -0.45 -13.95
CA ILE A 224 -10.58 -0.30 -15.39
C ILE A 224 -9.86 -1.53 -15.95
N LEU A 225 -8.93 -2.12 -15.19
CA LEU A 225 -8.21 -3.32 -15.61
C LEU A 225 -9.18 -4.49 -15.82
N LEU A 226 -10.03 -4.73 -14.82
CA LEU A 226 -11.05 -5.77 -14.89
C LEU A 226 -12.06 -5.52 -16.02
N PHE A 227 -12.47 -4.26 -16.20
CA PHE A 227 -13.36 -3.89 -17.29
C PHE A 227 -12.75 -4.22 -18.66
N ILE A 228 -11.48 -3.86 -18.89
CA ILE A 228 -10.80 -4.15 -20.15
C ILE A 228 -10.61 -5.65 -20.34
N GLU A 229 -10.21 -6.36 -19.29
CA GLU A 229 -10.00 -7.81 -19.27
C GLU A 229 -11.25 -8.59 -19.71
N GLU A 230 -12.43 -8.21 -19.22
CA GLU A 230 -13.69 -8.92 -19.49
C GLU A 230 -14.35 -8.50 -20.80
N TYR A 231 -14.31 -7.20 -21.10
CA TYR A 231 -15.11 -6.64 -22.20
C TYR A 231 -14.33 -6.40 -23.50
N SER A 232 -13.00 -6.42 -23.48
CA SER A 232 -12.24 -6.24 -24.71
C SER A 232 -12.51 -7.39 -25.68
N ARG A 233 -12.65 -7.06 -26.96
CA ARG A 233 -12.79 -8.03 -28.06
C ARG A 233 -11.49 -8.22 -28.85
N GLU A 234 -10.52 -7.36 -28.60
CA GLU A 234 -9.27 -7.26 -29.37
C GLU A 234 -8.10 -7.91 -28.63
N LEU A 235 -8.19 -8.07 -27.31
CA LEU A 235 -7.11 -8.65 -26.52
C LEU A 235 -6.99 -10.16 -26.70
N GLU A 236 -5.77 -10.59 -26.99
CA GLU A 236 -5.34 -11.98 -27.03
C GLU A 236 -5.26 -12.58 -25.62
N GLU A 237 -5.22 -13.91 -25.51
CA GLU A 237 -5.23 -14.61 -24.21
C GLU A 237 -4.04 -14.22 -23.33
N TRP A 238 -2.83 -14.08 -23.90
CA TRP A 238 -1.64 -13.69 -23.14
C TRP A 238 -1.71 -12.24 -22.63
N GLN A 239 -2.34 -11.34 -23.38
CA GLN A 239 -2.55 -9.95 -22.96
C GLN A 239 -3.55 -9.87 -21.81
N ARG A 240 -4.59 -10.72 -21.83
CA ARG A 240 -5.52 -10.85 -20.71
C ARG A 240 -4.83 -11.40 -19.47
N ASP A 241 -4.00 -12.44 -19.62
CA ASP A 241 -3.24 -12.97 -18.48
C ASP A 241 -2.33 -11.92 -17.84
N ILE A 242 -1.67 -11.07 -18.64
CA ILE A 242 -0.89 -9.94 -18.12
C ILE A 242 -1.75 -8.94 -17.34
N LEU A 243 -2.95 -8.60 -17.82
CA LEU A 243 -3.89 -7.74 -17.09
C LEU A 243 -4.28 -8.37 -15.75
N THR A 244 -4.63 -9.66 -15.75
CA THR A 244 -4.99 -10.39 -14.52
C THR A 244 -3.83 -10.36 -13.52
N MET A 245 -2.60 -10.66 -13.97
CA MET A 245 -1.41 -10.66 -13.14
C MET A 245 -1.14 -9.29 -12.50
N LEU A 246 -1.13 -8.22 -13.30
CA LEU A 246 -0.86 -6.86 -12.81
C LEU A 246 -1.98 -6.34 -11.91
N ARG A 247 -3.23 -6.73 -12.17
CA ARG A 247 -4.37 -6.42 -11.32
C ARG A 247 -4.23 -7.09 -9.95
N GLU A 248 -3.84 -8.36 -9.90
CA GLU A 248 -3.57 -9.06 -8.64
C GLU A 248 -2.42 -8.42 -7.85
N GLU A 249 -1.34 -8.02 -8.52
CA GLU A 249 -0.24 -7.27 -7.89
C GLU A 249 -0.75 -5.96 -7.27
N MET A 250 -1.56 -5.20 -8.00
CA MET A 250 -2.07 -3.91 -7.51
C MET A 250 -3.07 -4.06 -6.38
N LEU A 251 -3.89 -5.11 -6.38
CA LEU A 251 -4.76 -5.44 -5.24
C LEU A 251 -3.96 -5.74 -3.97
N TYR A 252 -2.77 -6.32 -4.11
CA TYR A 252 -1.87 -6.49 -2.97
C TYR A 252 -1.27 -5.18 -2.48
N PHE A 253 -0.88 -4.25 -3.36
CA PHE A 253 -0.24 -2.97 -3.00
C PHE A 253 -1.22 -1.87 -2.56
N TRP A 254 -2.49 -1.99 -2.93
CA TRP A 254 -3.47 -0.94 -2.67
C TRP A 254 -3.70 -0.66 -1.17
N PRO A 255 -3.85 -1.67 -0.30
CA PRO A 255 -4.02 -1.43 1.13
C PRO A 255 -2.86 -0.64 1.76
N GLN A 256 -1.61 -0.88 1.33
CA GLN A 256 -0.44 -0.14 1.79
C GLN A 256 -0.49 1.32 1.35
N LEU A 257 -0.94 1.59 0.11
CA LEU A 257 -1.10 2.95 -0.42
C LEU A 257 -2.22 3.70 0.32
N GLU A 258 -3.39 3.06 0.48
CA GLU A 258 -4.56 3.63 1.14
C GLU A 258 -4.31 3.94 2.63
N THR A 259 -3.66 3.00 3.33
CA THR A 259 -3.47 3.09 4.79
C THR A 259 -2.14 3.70 5.20
N LYS A 260 -1.33 4.20 4.26
CA LYS A 260 0.05 4.63 4.50
C LYS A 260 0.22 5.51 5.74
N ILE A 261 -0.58 6.56 5.87
CA ILE A 261 -0.48 7.50 7.01
C ILE A 261 -0.72 6.78 8.34
N MET A 262 -1.73 5.91 8.40
CA MET A 262 -2.03 5.16 9.62
C MET A 262 -0.97 4.09 9.89
N ASN A 263 -0.47 3.41 8.86
CA ASN A 263 0.55 2.39 9.00
C ASN A 263 1.87 2.97 9.54
N GLU A 264 2.38 4.03 8.92
CA GLU A 264 3.58 4.74 9.40
C GLU A 264 3.34 5.33 10.79
N GLY A 265 2.14 5.87 11.04
CA GLY A 265 1.76 6.41 12.34
C GLY A 265 1.75 5.38 13.46
N TRP A 266 1.21 4.18 13.19
CA TRP A 266 1.13 3.09 14.17
C TRP A 266 2.52 2.55 14.49
N ALA A 267 3.35 2.39 13.45
CA ALA A 267 4.74 2.00 13.62
C ALA A 267 5.53 3.07 14.39
N SER A 268 5.30 4.35 14.11
CA SER A 268 5.86 5.46 14.88
C SER A 268 5.34 5.57 16.31
N TYR A 269 4.09 5.17 16.55
CA TYR A 269 3.51 5.17 17.88
C TYR A 269 4.15 4.11 18.77
N TRP A 270 4.31 2.89 18.25
CA TRP A 270 4.85 1.77 19.04
C TRP A 270 6.37 1.78 19.15
N HIS A 271 7.10 2.12 18.08
CA HIS A 271 8.55 2.12 18.18
C HIS A 271 9.07 3.13 19.23
N ILE A 272 8.33 4.22 19.51
CA ILE A 272 8.71 5.22 20.52
C ILE A 272 8.54 4.61 21.91
N ARG A 273 7.48 3.83 22.14
CA ARG A 273 7.19 3.17 23.41
C ARG A 273 8.17 2.03 23.66
N ILE A 274 8.39 1.19 22.66
CA ILE A 274 9.31 0.07 22.76
C ILE A 274 10.74 0.57 23.00
N MET A 275 11.20 1.58 22.23
CA MET A 275 12.53 2.16 22.41
C MET A 275 12.72 2.86 23.77
N ARG A 276 11.64 3.33 24.41
CA ARG A 276 11.69 3.90 25.76
C ARG A 276 11.81 2.84 26.86
N GLU A 277 11.29 1.63 26.62
CA GLU A 277 11.36 0.52 27.57
C GLU A 277 12.71 -0.22 27.50
N LEU A 278 13.43 -0.09 26.38
CA LEU A 278 14.79 -0.62 26.25
C LEU A 278 15.77 0.09 27.18
N ASN A 279 16.70 -0.69 27.74
CA ASN A 279 17.82 -0.16 28.51
C ASN A 279 18.91 0.40 27.58
N LEU A 280 18.65 1.59 27.02
CA LEU A 280 19.60 2.29 26.17
C LEU A 280 20.65 3.03 27.02
N ASP A 281 21.90 3.00 26.58
CA ASP A 281 22.93 3.87 27.16
C ASP A 281 22.70 5.35 26.79
N SER A 282 23.38 6.28 27.49
CA SER A 282 23.22 7.72 27.23
C SER A 282 23.56 8.13 25.79
N ASN A 283 24.54 7.48 25.15
CA ASN A 283 24.92 7.75 23.77
C ASN A 283 23.88 7.18 22.79
N GLU A 284 23.42 5.95 23.02
CA GLU A 284 22.37 5.29 22.25
C GLU A 284 21.07 6.10 22.30
N ALA A 285 20.70 6.62 23.48
CA ALA A 285 19.54 7.47 23.65
C ALA A 285 19.63 8.77 22.84
N ILE A 286 20.82 9.41 22.80
CA ILE A 286 21.05 10.61 22.00
C ILE A 286 21.00 10.29 20.50
N GLU A 287 21.58 9.17 20.08
CA GLU A 287 21.54 8.71 18.70
C GLU A 287 20.10 8.45 18.25
N TYR A 288 19.34 7.68 19.04
CA TYR A 288 17.92 7.43 18.81
C TYR A 288 17.11 8.73 18.74
N ALA A 289 17.31 9.66 19.68
CA ALA A 289 16.59 10.93 19.69
C ALA A 289 16.81 11.74 18.41
N LYS A 290 18.05 11.77 17.90
CA LYS A 290 18.37 12.42 16.61
C LYS A 290 17.70 11.73 15.43
N LEU A 291 17.74 10.39 15.39
CA LEU A 291 17.12 9.60 14.34
C LEU A 291 15.61 9.80 14.31
N ASN A 292 14.94 9.61 15.45
CA ASN A 292 13.49 9.77 15.56
C ASN A 292 13.05 11.19 15.20
N ALA A 293 13.75 12.21 15.69
CA ALA A 293 13.47 13.61 15.35
C ALA A 293 13.58 13.89 13.84
N GLY A 294 14.50 13.23 13.14
CA GLY A 294 14.62 13.31 11.69
C GLY A 294 13.45 12.66 10.95
N VAL A 295 12.97 11.51 11.45
CA VAL A 295 11.84 10.77 10.85
C VAL A 295 10.52 11.52 11.04
N VAL A 296 10.25 12.03 12.25
CA VAL A 296 8.98 12.71 12.58
C VAL A 296 9.02 14.21 12.28
N GLN A 297 10.02 14.71 11.56
CA GLN A 297 10.15 16.13 11.27
C GLN A 297 8.99 16.61 10.35
N PRO A 298 8.19 17.60 10.74
CA PRO A 298 7.16 18.14 9.87
C PRO A 298 7.77 18.89 8.69
N SER A 299 7.26 18.64 7.50
CA SER A 299 7.60 19.40 6.28
C SER A 299 6.62 20.54 6.07
N LYS A 300 7.09 21.67 5.53
CA LYS A 300 6.24 22.81 5.17
C LYS A 300 5.56 22.63 3.82
N THR A 301 6.11 21.78 2.95
CA THR A 301 5.68 21.65 1.54
C THR A 301 4.98 20.32 1.27
N SER A 302 5.17 19.32 2.13
CA SER A 302 4.63 17.97 1.97
C SER A 302 4.09 17.44 3.30
N ILE A 303 3.15 16.50 3.20
CA ILE A 303 2.65 15.77 4.36
C ILE A 303 3.69 14.73 4.74
N ASN A 304 4.16 14.76 5.99
CA ASN A 304 4.94 13.67 6.57
C ASN A 304 3.99 12.63 7.18
N PRO A 305 3.87 11.42 6.61
CA PRO A 305 2.95 10.40 7.10
C PRO A 305 3.29 9.93 8.51
N TYR A 306 4.58 9.83 8.87
CA TYR A 306 5.04 9.44 10.21
C TYR A 306 4.55 10.43 11.27
N TYR A 307 4.77 11.73 11.04
CA TYR A 307 4.35 12.78 11.96
C TYR A 307 2.83 12.86 12.09
N LEU A 308 2.11 12.88 10.97
CA LEU A 308 0.66 13.03 10.97
C LEU A 308 -0.01 11.81 11.61
N GLY A 309 0.40 10.61 11.22
CA GLY A 309 -0.12 9.37 11.79
C GLY A 309 0.15 9.24 13.28
N LEU A 310 1.38 9.55 13.73
CA LEU A 310 1.73 9.56 15.15
C LEU A 310 0.81 10.50 15.95
N ARG A 311 0.63 11.73 15.47
CA ARG A 311 -0.25 12.72 16.13
C ARG A 311 -1.71 12.26 16.16
N MET A 312 -2.18 11.58 15.13
CA MET A 312 -3.54 11.02 15.12
C MET A 312 -3.71 9.97 16.22
N PHE A 313 -2.75 9.05 16.40
CA PHE A 313 -2.85 8.03 17.46
C PHE A 313 -2.67 8.62 18.86
N GLU A 314 -1.76 9.59 19.05
CA GLU A 314 -1.63 10.31 20.32
C GLU A 314 -2.93 11.06 20.69
N ASP A 315 -3.58 11.71 19.71
CA ASP A 315 -4.85 12.41 19.92
C ASP A 315 -6.02 11.43 20.16
N ILE A 316 -6.01 10.24 19.57
CA ILE A 316 -6.96 9.17 19.91
C ILE A 316 -6.74 8.70 21.35
N GLU A 317 -5.51 8.39 21.73
CA GLU A 317 -5.17 7.97 23.09
C GLU A 317 -5.57 9.02 24.13
N GLU A 318 -5.26 10.30 23.90
CA GLU A 318 -5.59 11.40 24.80
C GLU A 318 -7.11 11.52 24.98
N ARG A 319 -7.88 11.49 23.88
CA ARG A 319 -9.34 11.62 23.92
C ARG A 319 -10.04 10.47 24.64
N TYR A 320 -9.59 9.23 24.45
CA TYR A 320 -10.25 8.08 25.07
C TYR A 320 -9.73 7.76 26.48
N ASN A 321 -8.50 8.15 26.83
CA ASN A 321 -8.01 8.07 28.21
C ASN A 321 -8.51 9.23 29.08
N ASN A 322 -8.79 10.40 28.50
CA ASN A 322 -9.34 11.57 29.19
C ASN A 322 -10.64 12.09 28.50
N PRO A 323 -11.72 11.29 28.47
CA PRO A 323 -12.91 11.66 27.71
C PRO A 323 -13.62 12.86 28.35
N THR A 324 -13.96 13.85 27.51
CA THR A 324 -14.78 15.00 27.89
C THR A 324 -16.20 14.55 28.26
N LYS A 325 -16.94 15.41 28.96
CA LYS A 325 -18.32 15.08 29.39
C LYS A 325 -19.22 14.71 28.20
N GLU A 326 -19.13 15.44 27.10
CA GLU A 326 -19.90 15.16 25.87
C GLU A 326 -19.54 13.81 25.24
N MET A 327 -18.26 13.42 25.24
CA MET A 327 -17.84 12.12 24.69
C MET A 327 -18.36 10.96 25.54
N ARG A 328 -18.41 11.12 26.87
CA ARG A 328 -19.01 10.12 27.78
C ARG A 328 -20.52 9.98 27.60
N GLU A 329 -21.20 11.05 27.18
CA GLU A 329 -22.64 11.03 26.91
C GLU A 329 -22.98 10.39 25.56
N LEU A 330 -22.06 10.44 24.59
CA LEU A 330 -22.22 9.86 23.26
C LEU A 330 -21.86 8.37 23.16
N GLY A 331 -21.20 7.81 24.19
CA GLY A 331 -20.82 6.39 24.27
C GLY A 331 -19.34 6.18 24.01
#